data_AF-W4F4S2-F1
#
_entry.id   AF-W4F4S2-F1
#
_cell.length_a   1.000
_cell.length_b   1.000
_cell.length_c   1.000
_cell.angle_alpha   90.00
_cell.angle_beta   90.00
_cell.angle_gamma   90.00
#
_symmetry.space_group_name_H-M   'P 1'
#
loop_
_entity.id
_entity.type
_entity.pdbx_description
1 polymer ?
#
loop_
_entity_poly.entity_id
_entity_poly.type
_entity_poly.pdbx_seq_one_letter_code
_entity_poly.pdbx_strand_id
1 'polypeptide(L)'
;MKKWGLLLIGCLVFILQACTEATVTKKEESEKRIDVEVVSIMDGDTIKVKYDGETKKVRYLLVDAPEMYHKQLGEQPFGREAQARNREILNNAKQVSIQFDVGEHEDKYGRLLAYTYADGKSVQEQLIREGLVRVGYIYEPNTTNVKAFEKIQNEAKASRKGIWQYDGYVTNRGFDKSVVRSGVPTEGQSKNSNKSDSSNKTNNRSCSIKGNINSKGNKLYHMPGSNNYDAVKEEEMFCTEKEAEQAGFKKAS
;
A
#
# COMPACT_ATOMS: atom_id res chain seq x y z
N MET A 1 -51.20 -48.51 -43.52
CA MET A 1 -51.24 -47.02 -43.55
C MET A 1 -50.38 -46.47 -42.43
N LYS A 2 -49.51 -45.53 -42.79
CA LYS A 2 -48.57 -44.72 -41.99
C LYS A 2 -49.11 -44.34 -40.60
N LYS A 3 -48.27 -44.39 -39.57
CA LYS A 3 -47.57 -43.18 -39.03
C LYS A 3 -46.60 -43.55 -37.91
N TRP A 4 -45.32 -43.23 -38.16
CA TRP A 4 -44.28 -43.03 -37.16
C TRP A 4 -44.63 -41.84 -36.25
N GLY A 5 -44.27 -41.92 -34.96
CA GLY A 5 -44.45 -40.86 -33.97
C GLY A 5 -43.30 -40.79 -32.98
N LEU A 6 -42.25 -40.10 -33.42
CA LEU A 6 -41.15 -39.43 -32.70
C LEU A 6 -40.68 -39.97 -31.33
N LEU A 7 -39.51 -40.61 -31.40
CA LEU A 7 -38.40 -40.47 -30.48
C LEU A 7 -37.91 -39.00 -30.46
N LEU A 8 -37.63 -38.42 -29.28
CA LEU A 8 -36.72 -37.30 -28.97
C LEU A 8 -37.28 -36.37 -27.88
N ILE A 9 -37.22 -36.79 -26.61
CA ILE A 9 -37.19 -35.87 -25.46
C ILE A 9 -36.14 -36.43 -24.51
N GLY A 10 -34.91 -35.95 -24.60
CA GLY A 10 -33.86 -36.45 -23.73
C GLY A 10 -32.47 -35.95 -24.11
N CYS A 11 -32.27 -34.64 -24.27
CA CYS A 11 -30.91 -34.08 -24.30
C CYS A 11 -30.86 -32.55 -24.13
N LEU A 12 -31.72 -31.95 -23.29
CA LEU A 12 -31.73 -30.47 -23.14
C LEU A 12 -31.92 -29.99 -21.70
N VAL A 13 -31.30 -30.67 -20.74
CA VAL A 13 -31.24 -30.20 -19.32
C VAL A 13 -29.81 -30.22 -18.75
N PHE A 14 -28.79 -30.64 -19.52
CA PHE A 14 -27.43 -30.85 -19.01
C PHE A 14 -26.41 -29.73 -19.23
N ILE A 15 -26.81 -28.52 -19.65
CA ILE A 15 -25.84 -27.43 -19.97
C ILE A 15 -25.82 -26.31 -18.91
N LEU A 16 -26.72 -26.29 -17.92
CA LEU A 16 -26.79 -25.20 -16.92
C LEU A 16 -26.03 -25.43 -15.61
N GLN A 17 -25.48 -26.63 -15.34
CA GLN A 17 -24.74 -26.89 -14.10
C GLN A 17 -23.24 -26.58 -14.17
N ALA A 18 -22.64 -26.55 -15.35
CA ALA A 18 -21.18 -26.42 -15.50
C ALA A 18 -20.65 -25.01 -15.15
N CYS A 19 -21.47 -23.96 -15.23
CA CYS A 19 -21.02 -22.60 -14.88
C CYS A 19 -20.99 -22.35 -13.36
N THR A 20 -21.66 -23.17 -12.54
CA THR A 20 -21.72 -22.96 -11.09
C THR A 20 -20.52 -23.57 -10.37
N GLU A 21 -20.00 -24.71 -10.85
CA GLU A 21 -18.88 -25.44 -10.22
C GLU A 21 -17.54 -24.70 -10.32
N ALA A 22 -17.26 -24.03 -11.44
CA ALA A 22 -16.01 -23.29 -11.66
C ALA A 22 -15.89 -22.04 -10.75
N THR A 23 -17.02 -21.43 -10.38
CA THR A 23 -17.03 -20.28 -9.45
C THR A 23 -16.88 -20.67 -8.00
N VAL A 24 -17.34 -21.86 -7.60
CA VAL A 24 -17.23 -22.36 -6.22
C VAL A 24 -15.80 -22.79 -5.90
N THR A 25 -15.15 -23.51 -6.82
CA THR A 25 -13.76 -24.00 -6.68
C THR A 25 -12.74 -22.86 -6.53
N LYS A 26 -12.85 -21.81 -7.34
CA LYS A 26 -11.90 -20.67 -7.28
C LYS A 26 -12.00 -19.87 -5.98
N LYS A 27 -13.20 -19.81 -5.38
CA LYS A 27 -13.43 -19.13 -4.10
C LYS A 27 -12.85 -19.92 -2.93
N GLU A 28 -13.09 -21.23 -2.88
CA GLU A 28 -12.54 -22.11 -1.84
C GLU A 28 -11.01 -22.16 -1.87
N GLU A 29 -10.39 -22.14 -3.05
CA GLU A 29 -8.93 -22.11 -3.18
C GLU A 29 -8.32 -20.79 -2.68
N SER A 30 -8.99 -19.65 -2.97
CA SER A 30 -8.56 -18.34 -2.44
C SER A 30 -8.77 -18.19 -0.93
N GLU A 31 -9.69 -18.96 -0.32
CA GLU A 31 -9.95 -18.96 1.13
C GLU A 31 -9.03 -19.92 1.90
N LYS A 32 -8.29 -20.79 1.19
CA LYS A 32 -7.42 -21.79 1.79
C LYS A 32 -6.18 -21.14 2.40
N ARG A 33 -5.95 -21.43 3.68
CA ARG A 33 -4.73 -21.06 4.40
C ARG A 33 -3.75 -22.23 4.41
N ILE A 34 -2.48 -21.91 4.30
CA ILE A 34 -1.37 -22.87 4.30
C ILE A 34 -0.55 -22.60 5.55
N ASP A 35 -0.45 -23.60 6.42
CA ASP A 35 0.40 -23.53 7.60
C ASP A 35 1.88 -23.51 7.20
N VAL A 36 2.64 -22.62 7.82
CA VAL A 36 4.05 -22.42 7.50
C VAL A 36 4.89 -22.24 8.76
N GLU A 37 6.13 -22.71 8.72
CA GLU A 37 7.13 -22.43 9.74
C GLU A 37 7.81 -21.09 9.45
N VAL A 38 7.78 -20.15 10.41
CA VAL A 38 8.48 -18.87 10.27
C VAL A 38 9.97 -19.05 10.59
N VAL A 39 10.81 -18.80 9.59
CA VAL A 39 12.28 -18.89 9.71
C VAL A 39 12.87 -17.59 10.23
N SER A 40 12.38 -16.44 9.76
CA SER A 40 12.88 -15.13 10.21
C SER A 40 11.93 -13.98 9.87
N ILE A 41 11.80 -13.02 10.78
CA ILE A 41 11.07 -11.75 10.55
C ILE A 41 12.07 -10.69 10.07
N MET A 42 11.90 -10.21 8.83
CA MET A 42 12.85 -9.31 8.17
C MET A 42 12.54 -7.84 8.46
N ASP A 43 11.30 -7.43 8.30
CA ASP A 43 10.81 -6.06 8.55
C ASP A 43 9.30 -6.09 8.88
N GLY A 44 8.62 -4.95 8.79
CA GLY A 44 7.20 -4.82 9.09
C GLY A 44 6.26 -5.50 8.08
N ASP A 45 6.74 -5.90 6.90
CA ASP A 45 5.88 -6.46 5.85
C ASP A 45 6.48 -7.67 5.10
N THR A 46 7.64 -8.15 5.54
CA THR A 46 8.36 -9.26 4.93
C THR A 46 8.87 -10.25 5.97
N ILE A 47 8.57 -11.53 5.73
CA ILE A 47 9.08 -12.66 6.53
C ILE A 47 9.75 -13.70 5.62
N LYS A 48 10.52 -14.62 6.22
CA LYS A 48 10.94 -15.87 5.58
C LYS A 48 10.25 -17.04 6.23
N VAL A 49 9.81 -17.99 5.43
CA VAL A 49 9.10 -19.19 5.88
C VAL A 49 9.63 -20.43 5.18
N LYS A 50 9.36 -21.61 5.77
CA LYS A 50 9.44 -22.88 5.05
C LYS A 50 8.18 -23.06 4.21
N TYR A 51 8.36 -23.20 2.91
CA TYR A 51 7.28 -23.41 1.93
C TYR A 51 7.81 -24.32 0.83
N ASP A 52 7.08 -25.41 0.53
CA ASP A 52 7.46 -26.44 -0.44
C ASP A 52 8.91 -26.96 -0.28
N GLY A 53 9.34 -27.16 0.97
CA GLY A 53 10.67 -27.66 1.32
C GLY A 53 11.79 -26.61 1.24
N GLU A 54 11.52 -25.42 0.72
CA GLU A 54 12.49 -24.33 0.58
C GLU A 54 12.26 -23.20 1.59
N THR A 55 13.30 -22.40 1.84
CA THR A 55 13.14 -21.14 2.58
C THR A 55 12.77 -20.03 1.59
N LYS A 56 11.52 -19.59 1.59
CA LYS A 56 11.00 -18.51 0.72
C LYS A 56 10.76 -17.23 1.50
N LYS A 57 10.85 -16.08 0.83
CA LYS A 57 10.37 -14.80 1.38
C LYS A 57 8.88 -14.66 1.10
N VAL A 58 8.13 -14.14 2.05
CA VAL A 58 6.73 -13.71 1.87
C VAL A 58 6.70 -12.19 1.97
N ARG A 59 6.22 -11.52 0.92
CA ARG A 59 5.89 -10.10 0.93
C ARG A 59 4.40 -9.97 1.21
N TYR A 60 4.05 -9.25 2.26
CA TYR A 60 2.66 -9.09 2.64
C TYR A 60 1.90 -8.32 1.58
N LEU A 61 0.78 -8.87 1.13
CA LEU A 61 -0.10 -8.20 0.20
C LEU A 61 -0.71 -6.94 0.82
N LEU A 62 -0.92 -5.93 -0.03
CA LEU A 62 -1.69 -4.71 0.26
C LEU A 62 -1.14 -3.79 1.37
N VAL A 63 0.04 -4.06 1.92
CA VAL A 63 0.66 -3.21 2.95
C VAL A 63 2.09 -2.82 2.61
N ASP A 64 2.50 -1.67 3.13
CA ASP A 64 3.85 -1.11 2.96
C ASP A 64 4.34 -0.56 4.30
N ALA A 65 5.46 -1.08 4.78
CA ALA A 65 6.13 -0.65 6.00
C ALA A 65 7.24 0.37 5.70
N PRO A 66 7.55 1.29 6.64
CA PRO A 66 8.72 2.15 6.48
C PRO A 66 10.01 1.36 6.33
N GLU A 67 10.84 1.79 5.38
CA GLU A 67 12.08 1.11 4.99
C GLU A 67 13.13 1.12 6.11
N MET A 68 13.87 0.02 6.27
CA MET A 68 14.91 -0.10 7.29
C MET A 68 16.32 -0.20 6.71
N TYR A 69 16.45 -0.85 5.56
CA TYR A 69 17.74 -1.26 4.99
C TYR A 69 17.94 -0.77 3.55
N HIS A 70 17.12 0.17 3.10
CA HIS A 70 17.19 0.66 1.73
C HIS A 70 18.45 1.52 1.51
N LYS A 71 19.28 1.17 0.53
CA LYS A 71 20.60 1.82 0.29
C LYS A 71 20.53 3.35 0.16
N GLN A 72 19.50 3.86 -0.53
CA GLN A 72 19.33 5.30 -0.76
C GLN A 72 18.47 5.98 0.31
N LEU A 73 17.30 5.41 0.63
CA LEU A 73 16.37 5.97 1.60
C LEU A 73 16.87 5.85 3.05
N GLY A 74 17.77 4.92 3.34
CA GLY A 74 18.21 4.60 4.70
C GLY A 74 17.07 4.10 5.57
N GLU A 75 17.28 4.14 6.88
CA GLU A 75 16.25 3.81 7.87
C GLU A 75 15.22 4.95 7.97
N GLN A 76 13.95 4.58 7.88
CA GLN A 76 12.80 5.46 7.99
C GLN A 76 12.15 5.32 9.38
N PRO A 77 11.61 6.42 9.94
CA PRO A 77 10.86 6.39 11.19
C PRO A 77 9.76 5.32 11.19
N PHE A 78 9.49 4.69 12.34
CA PHE A 78 8.51 3.60 12.48
C PHE A 78 8.88 2.26 11.81
N GLY A 79 9.99 2.16 11.07
CA GLY A 79 10.40 0.89 10.45
C GLY A 79 10.76 -0.18 11.48
N ARG A 80 11.51 0.19 12.52
CA ARG A 80 11.89 -0.71 13.62
C ARG A 80 10.68 -1.15 14.44
N GLU A 81 9.77 -0.22 14.70
CA GLU A 81 8.54 -0.43 15.44
C GLU A 81 7.62 -1.41 14.69
N ALA A 82 7.49 -1.25 13.37
CA ALA A 82 6.75 -2.19 12.53
C ALA A 82 7.37 -3.60 12.55
N GLN A 83 8.70 -3.70 12.42
CA GLN A 83 9.39 -4.99 12.52
C GLN A 83 9.24 -5.64 13.91
N ALA A 84 9.41 -4.85 14.98
CA ALA A 84 9.32 -5.32 16.35
C ALA A 84 7.93 -5.87 16.64
N ARG A 85 6.89 -5.17 16.17
CA ARG A 85 5.51 -5.63 16.32
C ARG A 85 5.20 -6.88 15.52
N ASN A 86 5.65 -6.94 14.27
CA ASN A 86 5.51 -8.14 13.44
C ASN A 86 6.17 -9.36 14.12
N ARG A 87 7.38 -9.16 14.66
CA ARG A 87 8.11 -10.17 15.43
C ARG A 87 7.35 -10.60 16.67
N GLU A 88 6.80 -9.66 17.43
CA GLU A 88 6.02 -9.95 18.63
C GLU A 88 4.79 -10.80 18.31
N ILE A 89 4.02 -10.42 17.29
CA ILE A 89 2.81 -11.16 16.87
C ILE A 89 3.17 -12.59 16.47
N LEU A 90 4.19 -12.76 15.62
CA LEU A 90 4.55 -14.07 15.07
C LEU A 90 5.26 -14.98 16.07
N ASN A 91 6.13 -14.44 16.94
CA ASN A 91 6.84 -15.24 17.93
C ASN A 91 5.91 -15.76 19.06
N ASN A 92 4.81 -15.05 19.31
CA ASN A 92 3.81 -15.45 20.31
C ASN A 92 2.69 -16.32 19.73
N ALA A 93 2.67 -16.54 18.41
CA ALA A 93 1.67 -17.36 17.75
C ALA A 93 1.95 -18.85 17.96
N LYS A 94 0.89 -19.63 18.19
CA LYS A 94 0.98 -21.10 18.19
C LYS A 94 1.02 -21.64 16.77
N GLN A 95 0.30 -20.97 15.86
CA GLN A 95 0.23 -21.32 14.44
C GLN A 95 0.38 -20.07 13.58
N VAL A 96 1.23 -20.16 12.56
CA VAL A 96 1.32 -19.15 11.49
C VAL A 96 0.86 -19.80 10.18
N SER A 97 0.05 -19.06 9.43
CA SER A 97 -0.39 -19.47 8.09
C SER A 97 -0.34 -18.31 7.11
N ILE A 98 -0.20 -18.65 5.83
CA ILE A 98 -0.30 -17.71 4.72
C ILE A 98 -1.49 -18.05 3.82
N GLN A 99 -2.01 -17.06 3.12
CA GLN A 99 -3.11 -17.19 2.17
C GLN A 99 -2.81 -16.37 0.94
N PHE A 100 -2.80 -17.01 -0.23
CA PHE A 100 -2.67 -16.31 -1.49
C PHE A 100 -3.97 -15.58 -1.84
N ASP A 101 -3.85 -14.56 -2.68
CA ASP A 101 -5.02 -13.90 -3.27
C ASP A 101 -5.31 -14.53 -4.65
N VAL A 102 -6.30 -14.02 -5.37
CA VAL A 102 -6.84 -14.61 -6.61
C VAL A 102 -5.88 -14.59 -7.82
N GLY A 103 -4.75 -13.89 -7.71
CA GLY A 103 -3.78 -13.70 -8.78
C GLY A 103 -2.48 -14.47 -8.57
N GLU A 104 -1.39 -13.95 -9.13
CA GLU A 104 -0.08 -14.57 -9.04
C GLU A 104 0.39 -14.68 -7.58
N HIS A 105 0.93 -15.85 -7.25
CA HIS A 105 1.44 -16.18 -5.91
C HIS A 105 2.87 -15.68 -5.69
N GLU A 106 3.61 -15.36 -6.75
CA GLU A 106 4.98 -14.88 -6.67
C GLU A 106 5.17 -13.58 -7.46
N ASP A 107 6.06 -12.73 -6.97
CA ASP A 107 6.54 -11.61 -7.76
C ASP A 107 7.76 -11.97 -8.62
N LYS A 108 8.18 -11.03 -9.47
CA LYS A 108 9.36 -11.17 -10.34
C LYS A 108 10.69 -11.42 -9.61
N TYR A 109 10.72 -11.30 -8.28
CA TYR A 109 11.88 -11.54 -7.43
C TYR A 109 11.80 -12.89 -6.71
N GLY A 110 10.77 -13.70 -6.98
CA GLY A 110 10.54 -15.01 -6.33
C GLY A 110 10.06 -14.89 -4.88
N ARG A 111 9.46 -13.76 -4.50
CA ARG A 111 8.80 -13.62 -3.18
C ARG A 111 7.36 -14.09 -3.31
N LEU A 112 6.93 -14.91 -2.36
CA LEU A 112 5.52 -15.24 -2.20
C LEU A 112 4.71 -13.98 -1.85
N LEU A 113 3.57 -13.80 -2.49
CA LEU A 113 2.63 -12.70 -2.30
C LEU A 113 1.42 -13.20 -1.53
N ALA A 114 1.36 -12.95 -0.21
CA ALA A 114 0.32 -13.53 0.61
C ALA A 114 -0.18 -12.62 1.74
N TYR A 115 -1.40 -12.90 2.21
CA TYR A 115 -1.88 -12.50 3.52
C TYR A 115 -1.30 -13.43 4.58
N THR A 116 -0.94 -12.89 5.75
CA THR A 116 -0.34 -13.67 6.85
C THR A 116 -1.22 -13.61 8.08
N TYR A 117 -1.38 -14.76 8.73
CA TYR A 117 -2.21 -14.95 9.90
C TYR A 117 -1.42 -15.57 11.04
N ALA A 118 -1.64 -15.06 12.25
CA ALA A 118 -1.15 -15.60 13.51
C ALA A 118 -2.36 -16.06 14.34
N ASP A 119 -2.42 -17.35 14.68
CA ASP A 119 -3.54 -17.97 15.39
C ASP A 119 -4.90 -17.62 14.75
N GLY A 120 -4.94 -17.63 13.42
CA GLY A 120 -6.12 -17.33 12.61
C GLY A 120 -6.46 -15.83 12.46
N LYS A 121 -5.76 -14.93 13.17
CA LYS A 121 -5.96 -13.48 13.10
C LYS A 121 -5.02 -12.85 12.07
N SER A 122 -5.53 -11.89 11.28
CA SER A 122 -4.71 -11.18 10.29
C SER A 122 -3.61 -10.37 10.97
N VAL A 123 -2.37 -10.55 10.51
CA VAL A 123 -1.22 -9.75 10.94
C VAL A 123 -1.29 -8.35 10.32
N GLN A 124 -1.59 -8.26 9.02
CA GLN A 124 -1.70 -6.99 8.31
C GLN A 124 -2.75 -6.06 8.93
N GLU A 125 -3.93 -6.57 9.28
CA GLU A 125 -4.96 -5.75 9.93
C GLU A 125 -4.48 -5.18 11.27
N GLN A 126 -3.74 -5.95 12.06
CA GLN A 126 -3.19 -5.49 13.34
C GLN A 126 -2.19 -4.35 13.10
N LEU A 127 -1.24 -4.54 12.17
CA LEU A 127 -0.24 -3.54 11.83
C LEU A 127 -0.87 -2.25 11.26
N ILE A 128 -1.91 -2.36 10.43
CA ILE A 128 -2.65 -1.19 9.91
C ILE A 128 -3.37 -0.48 11.06
N ARG A 129 -4.08 -1.22 11.93
CA ARG A 129 -4.85 -0.68 13.06
C ARG A 129 -3.99 0.05 14.09
N GLU A 130 -2.73 -0.37 14.20
CA GLU A 130 -1.72 0.24 15.06
C GLU A 130 -0.96 1.38 14.38
N GLY A 131 -1.20 1.61 13.08
CA GLY A 131 -0.56 2.68 12.31
C GLY A 131 0.91 2.43 12.05
N LEU A 132 1.33 1.17 11.88
CA LEU A 132 2.72 0.79 11.63
C LEU A 132 3.02 0.56 10.14
N VAL A 133 1.98 0.36 9.33
CA VAL A 133 2.06 0.19 7.88
C VAL A 133 0.93 0.97 7.20
N ARG A 134 1.13 1.35 5.94
CA ARG A 134 0.07 1.91 5.08
C ARG A 134 -0.50 0.84 4.16
N VAL A 135 -1.72 1.04 3.70
CA VAL A 135 -2.28 0.31 2.55
C VAL A 135 -1.57 0.78 1.28
N GLY A 136 -1.01 -0.14 0.52
CA GLY A 136 -0.19 0.17 -0.65
C GLY A 136 0.12 -1.06 -1.50
N TYR A 137 0.78 -0.84 -2.65
CA TYR A 137 1.09 -1.91 -3.61
C TYR A 137 -0.12 -2.73 -4.07
N ILE A 138 -1.20 -2.03 -4.39
CA ILE A 138 -2.42 -2.63 -4.92
C ILE A 138 -2.18 -2.92 -6.41
N TYR A 139 -2.08 -4.20 -6.76
CA TYR A 139 -1.94 -4.67 -8.13
C TYR A 139 -3.03 -5.67 -8.43
N GLU A 140 -3.77 -5.45 -9.51
CA GLU A 140 -4.77 -6.43 -9.96
C GLU A 140 -4.10 -7.76 -10.35
N PRO A 141 -4.75 -8.90 -10.10
CA PRO A 141 -6.09 -9.03 -9.49
C PRO A 141 -6.06 -9.15 -7.95
N ASN A 142 -4.89 -9.09 -7.30
CA ASN A 142 -4.70 -9.25 -5.86
C ASN A 142 -5.23 -8.04 -5.07
N THR A 143 -6.55 -7.94 -4.96
CA THR A 143 -7.26 -6.77 -4.40
C THR A 143 -8.35 -7.12 -3.38
N THR A 144 -8.44 -8.40 -2.98
CA THR A 144 -9.55 -8.93 -2.18
C THR A 144 -9.80 -8.15 -0.90
N ASN A 145 -8.74 -7.78 -0.17
CA ASN A 145 -8.86 -7.12 1.14
C ASN A 145 -8.72 -5.59 1.11
N VAL A 146 -8.61 -4.94 -0.06
CA VAL A 146 -8.33 -3.50 -0.17
C VAL A 146 -9.34 -2.67 0.63
N LYS A 147 -10.65 -2.87 0.38
CA LYS A 147 -11.70 -2.08 1.04
C LYS A 147 -11.70 -2.23 2.56
N ALA A 148 -11.47 -3.45 3.05
CA ALA A 148 -11.41 -3.74 4.48
C ALA A 148 -10.19 -3.05 5.12
N PHE A 149 -9.03 -3.16 4.48
CA PHE A 149 -7.78 -2.56 4.96
C PHE A 149 -7.84 -1.02 4.93
N GLU A 150 -8.43 -0.42 3.89
CA GLU A 150 -8.63 1.03 3.81
C GLU A 150 -9.52 1.56 4.94
N LYS A 151 -10.58 0.82 5.30
CA LYS A 151 -11.43 1.18 6.45
C LYS A 151 -10.62 1.24 7.75
N ILE A 152 -9.84 0.19 8.04
CA ILE A 152 -9.00 0.12 9.24
C ILE A 152 -7.93 1.23 9.22
N GLN A 153 -7.34 1.49 8.05
CA GLN A 153 -6.38 2.57 7.88
C GLN A 153 -7.00 3.94 8.18
N ASN A 154 -8.23 4.19 7.72
CA ASN A 154 -8.92 5.45 7.98
C ASN A 154 -9.20 5.66 9.47
N GLU A 155 -9.50 4.58 10.21
CA GLU A 155 -9.63 4.64 11.68
C GLU A 155 -8.28 4.96 12.36
N ALA A 156 -7.18 4.35 11.89
CA ALA A 156 -5.83 4.64 12.40
C ALA A 156 -5.38 6.08 12.09
N LYS A 157 -5.72 6.60 10.89
CA LYS A 157 -5.51 8.00 10.49
C LYS A 157 -6.28 8.96 11.38
N ALA A 158 -7.58 8.74 11.57
CA ALA A 158 -8.43 9.58 12.41
C ALA A 158 -7.94 9.62 13.87
N SER A 159 -7.36 8.51 14.34
CA SER A 159 -6.78 8.38 15.67
C SER A 159 -5.31 8.82 15.75
N ARG A 160 -4.73 9.34 14.66
CA ARG A 160 -3.33 9.76 14.55
C ARG A 160 -2.34 8.73 15.13
N LYS A 161 -2.50 7.45 14.76
CA LYS A 161 -1.63 6.37 15.27
C LYS A 161 -0.34 6.24 14.45
N GLY A 162 0.78 5.99 15.12
CA GLY A 162 2.06 5.65 14.49
C GLY A 162 2.45 6.60 13.35
N ILE A 163 2.58 6.05 12.14
CA ILE A 163 2.93 6.79 10.92
C ILE A 163 1.98 7.97 10.61
N TRP A 164 0.76 7.98 11.17
CA TRP A 164 -0.24 9.03 10.99
C TRP A 164 -0.13 10.18 12.01
N GLN A 165 0.86 10.15 12.90
CA GLN A 165 1.16 11.25 13.84
C GLN A 165 1.80 12.48 13.18
N TYR A 166 2.30 12.33 11.96
CA TYR A 166 3.06 13.35 11.25
C TYR A 166 2.42 13.57 9.87
N ASP A 167 1.80 14.73 9.68
CA ASP A 167 1.14 15.06 8.41
C ASP A 167 2.19 15.15 7.30
N GLY A 168 1.95 14.44 6.19
CA GLY A 168 2.90 14.37 5.07
C GLY A 168 3.97 13.28 5.20
N TYR A 169 4.08 12.59 6.36
CA TYR A 169 5.01 11.47 6.48
C TYR A 169 4.63 10.32 5.54
N VAL A 170 3.34 9.98 5.45
CA VAL A 170 2.84 8.96 4.53
C VAL A 170 2.36 9.60 3.24
N THR A 171 2.91 9.14 2.11
CA THR A 171 2.59 9.63 0.76
C THR A 171 2.01 8.51 -0.10
N ASN A 172 1.65 8.81 -1.35
CA ASN A 172 1.29 7.79 -2.33
C ASN A 172 2.50 6.93 -2.77
N ARG A 173 3.74 7.44 -2.64
CA ARG A 173 4.99 6.77 -3.05
C ARG A 173 5.75 6.07 -1.93
N GLY A 174 5.23 6.08 -0.70
CA GLY A 174 5.92 5.53 0.47
C GLY A 174 5.98 6.55 1.58
N PHE A 175 7.15 6.72 2.18
CA PHE A 175 7.34 7.56 3.37
C PHE A 175 8.36 8.68 3.15
N ASP A 176 8.01 9.90 3.58
CA ASP A 176 8.89 11.07 3.56
C ASP A 176 9.51 11.32 4.94
N LYS A 177 10.68 10.72 5.17
CA LYS A 177 11.41 10.84 6.44
C LYS A 177 11.81 12.27 6.83
N SER A 178 11.73 13.27 5.93
CA SER A 178 12.08 14.66 6.25
C SER A 178 11.10 15.28 7.25
N VAL A 179 9.83 14.89 7.19
CA VAL A 179 8.73 15.43 8.02
C VAL A 179 8.93 15.10 9.51
N VAL A 180 9.37 13.89 9.82
CA VAL A 180 9.52 13.43 11.21
C VAL A 180 10.76 14.02 11.88
N ARG A 181 11.83 14.28 11.12
CA ARG A 181 13.07 14.89 11.65
C ARG A 181 12.88 16.32 12.16
N SER A 182 11.80 16.99 11.76
CA SER A 182 11.42 18.31 12.27
C SER A 182 10.81 18.27 13.68
N GLY A 183 10.59 17.08 14.26
CA GLY A 183 10.40 16.88 15.69
C GLY A 183 9.06 17.30 16.30
N VAL A 184 8.07 17.69 15.49
CA VAL A 184 6.76 18.12 16.01
C VAL A 184 5.66 17.20 15.48
N PRO A 185 5.11 16.29 16.31
CA PRO A 185 3.82 15.68 16.04
C PRO A 185 2.79 16.79 15.89
N THR A 186 2.03 16.83 14.80
CA THR A 186 0.99 17.87 14.63
C THR A 186 -0.17 17.56 15.58
N GLU A 187 -0.28 18.32 16.68
CA GLU A 187 -1.48 18.31 17.50
C GLU A 187 -2.62 19.00 16.74
N GLY A 188 -3.79 18.37 16.71
CA GLY A 188 -4.91 18.77 15.88
C GLY A 188 -5.32 20.23 16.06
N GLN A 189 -5.25 21.02 15.00
CA GLN A 189 -5.91 22.32 14.96
C GLN A 189 -7.24 22.21 14.21
N SER A 190 -8.29 22.06 15.02
CA SER A 190 -9.64 22.50 14.71
C SER A 190 -9.65 24.01 14.42
N LYS A 191 -10.47 24.39 13.44
CA LYS A 191 -10.77 25.75 13.01
C LYS A 191 -11.17 26.65 14.20
N ASN A 192 -10.45 27.74 14.42
CA ASN A 192 -11.01 29.06 14.76
C ASN A 192 -9.90 30.12 14.86
N SER A 193 -9.92 31.08 13.95
CA SER A 193 -9.00 32.22 13.88
C SER A 193 -9.72 33.49 14.33
N ASN A 194 -9.28 34.09 15.45
CA ASN A 194 -9.53 35.50 15.78
C ASN A 194 -8.26 36.14 16.39
N LYS A 195 -7.44 36.66 15.47
CA LYS A 195 -6.81 37.99 15.38
C LYS A 195 -6.40 38.77 16.66
N SER A 196 -5.12 39.12 16.72
CA SER A 196 -4.59 40.51 16.90
C SER A 196 -3.05 40.49 16.82
N ASP A 197 -2.47 40.85 15.67
CA ASP A 197 -1.71 42.10 15.37
C ASP A 197 -0.23 42.01 15.79
N SER A 198 0.80 42.32 15.00
CA SER A 198 0.96 43.09 13.75
C SER A 198 2.32 42.65 13.14
N SER A 199 2.50 42.32 11.86
CA SER A 199 2.75 43.28 10.77
C SER A 199 2.99 42.55 9.42
N ASN A 200 2.18 42.91 8.41
CA ASN A 200 2.39 42.91 6.93
C ASN A 200 3.44 41.96 6.29
N LYS A 201 3.14 41.07 5.34
CA LYS A 201 2.14 41.07 4.25
C LYS A 201 1.72 39.63 3.90
N THR A 202 0.42 39.44 3.77
CA THR A 202 -0.24 38.33 3.09
C THR A 202 0.16 38.25 1.62
N ASN A 203 0.61 37.08 1.17
CA ASN A 203 0.15 36.55 -0.09
C ASN A 203 -0.18 35.08 0.16
N ASN A 204 -1.46 34.75 -0.05
CA ASN A 204 -1.89 33.40 -0.33
C ASN A 204 -1.12 32.93 -1.56
N ARG A 205 0.11 32.43 -1.38
CA ARG A 205 0.91 31.96 -2.49
C ARG A 205 0.35 30.60 -2.89
N SER A 206 -0.56 30.63 -3.86
CA SER A 206 -0.77 29.48 -4.71
C SER A 206 0.56 29.23 -5.41
N CYS A 207 1.38 28.33 -4.85
CA CYS A 207 2.57 27.85 -5.54
C CYS A 207 2.07 27.19 -6.84
N SER A 208 2.47 27.75 -7.98
CA SER A 208 1.96 27.34 -9.29
C SER A 208 3.08 26.79 -10.18
N ILE A 209 4.30 26.61 -9.70
CA ILE A 209 5.38 26.03 -10.51
C ILE A 209 5.45 24.54 -10.18
N LYS A 210 5.22 23.68 -11.19
CA LYS A 210 5.19 22.23 -11.02
C LYS A 210 6.58 21.64 -11.23
N GLY A 211 7.18 21.07 -10.19
CA GLY A 211 8.41 20.29 -10.26
C GLY A 211 8.11 18.81 -10.47
N ASN A 212 8.74 18.17 -11.45
CA ASN A 212 8.65 16.73 -11.68
C ASN A 212 10.00 16.04 -11.86
N ILE A 213 10.01 14.71 -11.69
CA ILE A 213 11.20 13.86 -11.83
C ILE A 213 10.91 12.79 -12.88
N ASN A 214 11.57 12.88 -14.03
CA ASN A 214 11.35 11.91 -15.10
C ASN A 214 11.98 10.53 -14.79
N SER A 215 11.69 9.52 -15.63
CA SER A 215 12.21 8.15 -15.46
C SER A 215 13.75 8.03 -15.49
N LYS A 216 14.46 9.07 -15.94
CA LYS A 216 15.93 9.16 -15.94
C LYS A 216 16.48 9.87 -14.70
N GLY A 217 15.61 10.32 -13.78
CA GLY A 217 15.97 11.04 -12.57
C GLY A 217 16.21 12.54 -12.76
N ASN A 218 15.90 13.11 -13.92
CA ASN A 218 16.06 14.56 -14.13
C ASN A 218 14.94 15.32 -13.43
N LYS A 219 15.33 16.27 -12.57
CA LYS A 219 14.43 17.21 -11.90
C LYS A 219 14.13 18.40 -12.81
N LEU A 220 12.88 18.53 -13.25
CA LEU A 220 12.43 19.61 -14.12
C LEU A 220 11.31 20.43 -13.47
N TYR A 221 11.32 21.75 -13.62
CA TYR A 221 10.19 22.58 -13.20
C TYR A 221 9.48 23.22 -14.40
N HIS A 222 8.17 23.30 -14.31
CA HIS A 222 7.26 23.79 -15.34
C HIS A 222 6.55 25.04 -14.85
N MET A 223 6.65 26.12 -15.62
CA MET A 223 5.94 27.38 -15.36
C MET A 223 4.48 27.28 -15.79
N PRO A 224 3.52 27.94 -15.11
CA PRO A 224 2.15 28.07 -15.61
C PRO A 224 2.13 28.55 -17.07
N GLY A 225 1.38 27.86 -17.93
CA GLY A 225 1.28 28.18 -19.35
C GLY A 225 2.44 27.66 -20.23
N SER A 226 3.44 26.98 -19.64
CA SER A 226 4.44 26.24 -20.41
C SER A 226 3.82 25.01 -21.11
N ASN A 227 4.48 24.55 -22.19
CA ASN A 227 4.03 23.36 -22.90
C ASN A 227 3.91 22.17 -21.93
N ASN A 228 2.77 21.48 -21.99
CA ASN A 228 2.44 20.34 -21.14
C ASN A 228 2.30 20.63 -19.63
N TYR A 229 2.24 21.89 -19.19
CA TYR A 229 2.09 22.23 -17.77
C TYR A 229 0.90 21.51 -17.09
N ASP A 230 -0.27 21.44 -17.75
CA ASP A 230 -1.44 20.77 -17.20
C ASP A 230 -1.31 19.24 -17.16
N ALA A 231 -0.54 18.67 -18.11
CA ALA A 231 -0.29 17.23 -18.21
C ALA A 231 0.84 16.74 -17.28
N VAL A 232 1.67 17.67 -16.78
CA VAL A 232 2.69 17.35 -15.79
C VAL A 232 2.01 17.03 -14.47
N LYS A 233 2.17 15.78 -14.04
CA LYS A 233 1.89 15.35 -12.67
C LYS A 233 3.05 15.84 -11.82
N GLU A 234 2.77 16.74 -10.89
CA GLU A 234 3.76 17.35 -10.01
C GLU A 234 4.22 16.41 -8.89
N GLU A 235 5.50 16.52 -8.54
CA GLU A 235 6.16 15.90 -7.41
C GLU A 235 6.46 16.94 -6.32
N GLU A 236 6.63 18.20 -6.70
CA GLU A 236 6.85 19.33 -5.79
C GLU A 236 6.26 20.61 -6.40
N MET A 237 5.67 21.47 -5.58
CA MET A 237 5.13 22.76 -6.02
C MET A 237 5.99 23.90 -5.49
N PHE A 238 6.47 24.77 -6.38
CA PHE A 238 7.26 25.94 -6.02
C PHE A 238 6.46 27.21 -6.21
N CYS A 239 6.74 28.19 -5.36
CA CYS A 239 6.12 29.51 -5.44
C CYS A 239 6.97 30.48 -6.27
N THR A 240 8.27 30.19 -6.48
CA THR A 240 9.16 30.95 -7.37
C THR A 240 10.14 30.04 -8.12
N GLU A 241 10.65 30.48 -9.27
CA GLU A 241 11.69 29.73 -10.02
C GLU A 241 12.96 29.54 -9.19
N LYS A 242 13.32 30.53 -8.36
CA LYS A 242 14.46 30.47 -7.46
C LYS A 242 14.34 29.35 -6.42
N GLU A 243 13.14 29.13 -5.87
CA GLU A 243 12.88 28.01 -4.96
C GLU A 243 13.06 26.67 -5.68
N ALA A 244 12.56 26.55 -6.92
CA ALA A 244 12.72 25.34 -7.74
C ALA A 244 14.20 25.05 -8.04
N GLU A 245 14.96 26.07 -8.41
CA GLU A 245 16.39 25.96 -8.69
C GLU A 245 17.20 25.59 -7.44
N GLN A 246 16.88 26.18 -6.29
CA GLN A 246 17.49 25.81 -5.00
C GLN A 246 17.16 24.37 -4.58
N ALA A 247 15.97 23.87 -4.92
CA ALA A 247 15.57 22.47 -4.75
C ALA A 247 16.22 21.51 -5.78
N GLY A 248 17.05 22.04 -6.68
CA GLY A 248 17.82 21.29 -7.66
C GLY A 248 17.03 20.94 -8.93
N PHE A 249 15.89 21.61 -9.17
CA PHE A 249 15.13 21.48 -10.40
C PHE A 249 15.67 22.45 -11.46
N LYS A 250 15.67 22.01 -12.71
CA LYS A 250 16.02 22.85 -13.86
C LYS A 250 14.77 23.20 -14.64
N LYS A 251 14.75 24.35 -15.30
CA LYS A 251 13.60 24.75 -16.12
C LYS A 251 13.36 23.72 -17.23
N ALA A 252 12.13 23.23 -17.35
CA ALA A 252 11.72 22.42 -18.48
C ALA A 252 11.80 23.27 -19.75
N SER A 253 12.42 22.72 -20.79
CA SER A 253 12.56 23.34 -22.12
C SER A 253 11.27 23.24 -22.92
#